data_AF-Q8TNL5-F1
#
_entry.id   AF-Q8TNL5-F1
#
_cell.length_a   1.000
_cell.length_b   1.000
_cell.length_c   1.000
_cell.angle_alpha   90.00
_cell.angle_beta   90.00
_cell.angle_gamma   90.00
#
_symmetry.space_group_name_H-M   'P 1'
#
loop_
_entity.id
_entity.type
_entity.pdbx_description
1 polymer ?
#
loop_
_entity_poly.entity_id
_entity_poly.type
_entity_poly.pdbx_seq_one_letter_code
_entity_poly.pdbx_strand_id
1 'polypeptide(L)'
;MDSIKLFKQVTDAITTVILYILLLALILGMAKTLLEIRFIIFESLESGFNHMVTSVLTVFIVIDLFKAFVDYHEHDRIKLTDITDATILIVLREIAVGLYAQKFGYEFILSLSVLLLVLGIIRVLAVKYSPAKVQVPSTPVKEEVKPSKTGLGALLDRCSSEPEGN
;
A
#
# COMPACT_ATOMS: atom_id res chain seq x y z
N MET A 1 32.17 14.57 5.10
CA MET A 1 30.91 14.13 5.74
C MET A 1 29.74 14.27 4.76
N ASP A 2 29.99 14.03 3.47
CA ASP A 2 29.20 14.60 2.37
C ASP A 2 28.57 13.53 1.46
N SER A 3 29.05 12.29 1.51
CA SER A 3 28.54 11.18 0.69
C SER A 3 27.08 10.84 0.97
N ILE A 4 26.63 10.97 2.23
CA ILE A 4 25.22 10.75 2.61
C ILE A 4 24.31 11.85 2.04
N LYS A 5 24.80 13.09 1.99
CA LYS A 5 24.04 14.22 1.41
C LYS A 5 23.93 14.08 -0.11
N LEU A 6 25.03 13.72 -0.77
CA LEU A 6 25.02 13.43 -2.21
C LEU A 6 24.11 12.25 -2.54
N PHE A 7 24.17 11.16 -1.76
CA PHE A 7 23.28 10.01 -1.94
C PHE A 7 21.81 10.42 -1.80
N LYS A 8 21.44 11.16 -0.75
CA LYS A 8 20.07 11.66 -0.59
C LYS A 8 19.64 12.58 -1.72
N GLN A 9 20.50 13.51 -2.13
CA GLN A 9 20.20 14.47 -3.20
C GLN A 9 20.02 13.77 -4.55
N VAL A 10 20.85 12.77 -4.86
CA VAL A 10 20.73 11.98 -6.08
C VAL A 10 19.49 11.10 -6.03
N THR A 11 19.23 10.44 -4.91
CA THR A 11 18.01 9.63 -4.73
C THR A 11 16.75 10.48 -4.89
N ASP A 12 16.68 11.65 -4.25
CA ASP A 12 15.54 12.56 -4.32
C ASP A 12 15.32 13.11 -5.75
N ALA A 13 16.40 13.44 -6.46
CA ALA A 13 16.35 13.82 -7.87
C ALA A 13 15.85 12.68 -8.76
N ILE A 14 16.38 11.46 -8.59
CA ILE A 14 15.97 10.27 -9.36
C ILE A 14 14.49 9.97 -9.10
N THR A 15 14.07 9.96 -7.85
CA THR A 15 12.67 9.77 -7.47
C THR A 15 11.78 10.82 -8.12
N THR A 16 12.15 12.10 -8.04
CA THR A 16 11.34 13.18 -8.61
C THR A 16 11.15 12.98 -10.12
N VAL A 17 12.22 12.59 -10.82
CA VAL A 17 12.17 12.28 -12.24
C VAL A 17 11.29 11.05 -12.51
N ILE A 18 11.43 9.96 -11.74
CA ILE A 18 10.59 8.77 -11.86
C ILE A 18 9.12 9.12 -11.64
N LEU A 19 8.79 9.86 -10.58
CA LEU A 19 7.44 10.31 -10.27
C LEU A 19 6.83 11.11 -11.43
N TYR A 20 7.61 12.01 -12.02
CA TYR A 20 7.18 12.79 -13.18
C TYR A 20 6.92 11.93 -14.41
N ILE A 21 7.82 10.97 -14.70
CA ILE A 21 7.62 9.99 -15.79
C ILE A 21 6.37 9.16 -15.54
N LEU A 22 6.12 8.75 -14.29
CA LEU A 22 4.93 8.01 -13.91
C LEU A 22 3.64 8.79 -14.14
N LEU A 23 3.63 10.06 -13.72
CA LEU A 23 2.50 10.95 -13.94
C LEU A 23 2.24 11.10 -15.44
N LEU A 24 3.29 11.28 -16.25
CA LEU A 24 3.17 11.38 -17.70
C LEU A 24 2.65 10.08 -18.31
N ALA A 25 3.15 8.93 -17.86
CA ALA A 25 2.71 7.63 -18.35
C ALA A 25 1.23 7.36 -18.01
N LEU A 26 0.75 7.82 -16.86
CA LEU A 26 -0.65 7.78 -16.47
C LEU A 26 -1.52 8.62 -17.42
N ILE A 27 -1.08 9.85 -17.73
CA ILE A 27 -1.75 10.74 -18.69
C ILE A 27 -1.78 10.10 -20.09
N LEU A 28 -0.66 9.55 -20.56
CA LEU A 28 -0.57 8.89 -21.86
C LEU A 28 -1.44 7.63 -21.95
N GLY A 29 -1.47 6.83 -20.87
CA GLY A 29 -2.35 5.67 -20.77
C GLY A 29 -3.82 6.08 -20.91
N MET A 30 -4.25 7.11 -20.17
CA MET A 30 -5.60 7.65 -20.26
C MET A 30 -5.92 8.24 -21.64
N ALA A 31 -4.97 8.95 -22.27
CA ALA A 31 -5.17 9.49 -23.62
C ALA A 31 -5.31 8.38 -24.67
N LYS A 32 -4.51 7.30 -24.56
CA LYS A 32 -4.56 6.14 -25.46
C LYS A 32 -5.91 5.44 -25.40
N THR A 33 -6.43 5.13 -24.22
CA THR A 33 -7.74 4.46 -24.09
C THR A 33 -8.86 5.31 -24.68
N LEU A 34 -8.85 6.62 -24.45
CA LEU A 34 -9.85 7.53 -25.02
C LEU A 34 -9.83 7.57 -26.56
N LEU A 35 -8.64 7.51 -27.17
CA LEU A 35 -8.52 7.47 -28.63
C LEU A 35 -9.01 6.15 -29.23
N GLU A 36 -8.75 5.04 -28.54
CA GLU A 36 -9.13 3.70 -28.97
C GLU A 36 -10.65 3.50 -28.94
N ILE A 37 -11.31 4.01 -27.91
CA ILE A 37 -12.79 4.05 -27.81
C ILE A 37 -13.40 4.81 -28.99
N ARG A 38 -12.76 5.93 -29.40
CA ARG A 38 -13.23 6.73 -30.54
C ARG A 38 -13.14 5.96 -31.86
N PHE A 39 -12.17 5.07 -32.01
CA PHE A 39 -11.96 4.30 -33.23
C PHE A 39 -12.97 3.15 -33.35
N ILE A 40 -13.27 2.46 -32.25
CA ILE A 40 -14.16 1.28 -32.21
C ILE A 40 -15.63 1.61 -32.56
N ILE A 41 -16.08 2.84 -32.32
CA ILE A 41 -17.43 3.30 -32.72
C ILE A 41 -17.66 3.15 -34.24
N PHE A 42 -16.60 3.12 -35.05
CA PHE A 42 -16.69 2.94 -36.50
C PHE A 42 -16.69 1.47 -36.97
N GLU A 43 -16.36 0.51 -36.12
CA GLU A 43 -16.02 -0.86 -36.52
C GLU A 43 -16.69 -1.90 -35.59
N SER A 44 -17.92 -2.31 -35.94
CA SER A 44 -18.65 -3.49 -35.40
C SER A 44 -18.79 -3.65 -33.87
N LEU A 45 -20.00 -3.48 -33.33
CA LEU A 45 -20.30 -3.43 -31.88
C LEU A 45 -19.80 -4.61 -31.02
N GLU A 46 -19.91 -5.86 -31.49
CA GLU A 46 -19.67 -7.05 -30.63
C GLU A 46 -18.18 -7.42 -30.50
N SER A 47 -17.45 -7.40 -31.62
CA SER A 47 -15.99 -7.58 -31.61
C SER A 47 -15.28 -6.36 -31.02
N GLY A 48 -15.79 -5.16 -31.33
CA GLY A 48 -15.28 -3.90 -30.81
C GLY A 48 -15.35 -3.81 -29.28
N PHE A 49 -16.42 -4.31 -28.65
CA PHE A 49 -16.57 -4.24 -27.20
C PHE A 49 -15.52 -5.09 -26.45
N ASN A 50 -15.29 -6.35 -26.87
CA ASN A 50 -14.29 -7.21 -26.24
C ASN A 50 -12.87 -6.64 -26.42
N HIS A 51 -12.59 -6.07 -27.59
CA HIS A 51 -11.32 -5.40 -27.85
C HIS A 51 -11.15 -4.15 -26.98
N MET A 52 -12.19 -3.31 -26.88
CA MET A 52 -12.21 -2.12 -26.01
C MET A 52 -11.92 -2.47 -24.56
N VAL A 53 -12.61 -3.48 -24.01
CA VAL A 53 -12.43 -3.88 -22.61
C VAL A 53 -11.01 -4.38 -22.38
N THR A 54 -10.48 -5.20 -23.28
CA THR A 54 -9.11 -5.72 -23.18
C THR A 54 -8.07 -4.60 -23.24
N SER A 55 -8.25 -3.62 -24.11
CA SER A 55 -7.34 -2.48 -24.22
C SER A 55 -7.37 -1.55 -23.01
N VAL A 56 -8.56 -1.29 -22.46
CA VAL A 56 -8.67 -0.54 -21.18
C VAL A 56 -8.00 -1.32 -20.06
N LEU A 57 -8.27 -2.62 -19.93
CA LEU A 57 -7.63 -3.48 -18.93
C LEU A 57 -6.10 -3.49 -19.06
N THR A 58 -5.58 -3.43 -20.28
CA THR A 58 -4.13 -3.39 -20.55
C THR A 58 -3.50 -2.07 -20.11
N VAL A 59 -4.15 -0.93 -20.35
CA VAL A 59 -3.67 0.36 -19.82
C VAL A 59 -3.72 0.39 -18.31
N PHE A 60 -4.76 -0.22 -17.74
CA PHE A 60 -4.81 -0.46 -16.31
C PHE A 60 -3.51 -1.18 -15.89
N ILE A 61 -3.07 -2.31 -16.51
CA ILE A 61 -1.80 -3.04 -16.20
C ILE A 61 -0.65 -2.07 -15.94
N VAL A 62 -0.45 -1.17 -16.89
CA VAL A 62 0.60 -0.16 -16.87
C VAL A 62 0.46 0.76 -15.66
N ILE A 63 -0.74 1.26 -15.36
CA ILE A 63 -1.01 2.12 -14.20
C ILE A 63 -0.67 1.43 -12.86
N ASP A 64 -1.01 0.14 -12.67
CA ASP A 64 -0.68 -0.50 -11.37
C ASP A 64 0.79 -0.84 -11.25
N LEU A 65 1.47 -1.18 -12.36
CA LEU A 65 2.92 -1.37 -12.32
C LEU A 65 3.59 -0.09 -11.84
N PHE A 66 3.15 1.04 -12.39
CA PHE A 66 3.60 2.36 -11.95
C PHE A 66 3.22 2.64 -10.50
N LYS A 67 1.97 2.38 -10.09
CA LYS A 67 1.55 2.55 -8.69
C LYS A 67 2.41 1.73 -7.72
N ALA A 68 2.77 0.50 -8.07
CA ALA A 68 3.66 -0.33 -7.27
C ALA A 68 5.07 0.27 -7.14
N PHE A 69 5.58 0.94 -8.18
CA PHE A 69 6.84 1.68 -8.10
C PHE A 69 6.76 2.92 -7.19
N VAL A 70 5.64 3.68 -7.22
CA VAL A 70 5.45 4.83 -6.30
C VAL A 70 5.34 4.35 -4.86
N ASP A 71 4.51 3.34 -4.63
CA ASP A 71 4.21 2.81 -3.30
C ASP A 71 5.48 2.24 -2.64
N TYR A 72 6.38 1.65 -3.43
CA TYR A 72 7.72 1.26 -3.00
C TYR A 72 8.58 2.45 -2.56
N HIS A 73 8.46 3.61 -3.22
CA HIS A 73 9.23 4.80 -2.87
C HIS A 73 8.71 5.50 -1.61
N GLU A 74 7.39 5.57 -1.41
CA GLU A 74 6.81 6.26 -0.23
C GLU A 74 7.13 5.56 1.10
N HIS A 75 7.43 4.26 1.08
CA HIS A 75 7.73 3.49 2.29
C HIS A 75 9.24 3.31 2.52
N ASP A 76 9.84 4.17 3.35
CA ASP A 76 11.26 4.08 3.83
C ASP A 76 11.59 2.75 4.59
N ARG A 77 10.55 1.98 4.94
CA ARG A 77 10.62 0.64 5.57
C ARG A 77 9.60 -0.28 4.93
N ILE A 78 10.04 -1.01 3.92
CA ILE A 78 9.20 -1.92 3.15
C ILE A 78 8.84 -3.14 4.02
N LYS A 79 7.58 -3.27 4.44
CA LYS A 79 7.11 -4.52 5.06
C LYS A 79 6.79 -5.50 3.94
N LEU A 80 7.15 -6.78 4.14
CA LEU A 80 6.82 -7.85 3.18
C LEU A 80 5.32 -7.92 2.87
N THR A 81 4.46 -7.55 3.83
CA THR A 81 3.01 -7.50 3.66
C THR A 81 2.59 -6.50 2.59
N ASP A 82 3.24 -5.34 2.51
CA ASP A 82 2.88 -4.26 1.59
C ASP A 82 3.20 -4.67 0.14
N ILE A 83 4.39 -5.26 -0.09
CA ILE A 83 4.76 -5.81 -1.41
C ILE A 83 3.81 -6.95 -1.81
N THR A 84 3.48 -7.84 -0.88
CA THR A 84 2.63 -9.00 -1.20
C THR A 84 1.23 -8.55 -1.58
N ASP A 85 0.67 -7.54 -0.93
CA ASP A 85 -0.65 -6.98 -1.26
C ASP A 85 -0.63 -6.33 -2.66
N ALA A 86 0.40 -5.54 -2.97
CA ALA A 86 0.59 -4.97 -4.30
C ALA A 86 0.71 -6.06 -5.40
N THR A 87 1.45 -7.13 -5.12
CA THR A 87 1.61 -8.25 -6.07
C THR A 87 0.29 -8.99 -6.29
N ILE A 88 -0.52 -9.18 -5.25
CA ILE A 88 -1.86 -9.80 -5.38
C ILE A 88 -2.78 -8.97 -6.27
N LEU A 89 -2.75 -7.63 -6.14
CA LEU A 89 -3.53 -6.74 -7.00
C LEU A 89 -3.12 -6.85 -8.48
N ILE A 90 -1.82 -6.94 -8.75
CA ILE A 90 -1.30 -7.14 -10.12
C ILE A 90 -1.78 -8.48 -10.70
N VAL A 91 -1.66 -9.57 -9.94
CA VAL A 91 -2.10 -10.90 -10.41
C VAL A 91 -3.62 -10.95 -10.62
N LEU A 92 -4.39 -10.31 -9.74
CA LEU A 92 -5.85 -10.23 -9.90
C LEU A 92 -6.23 -9.56 -11.22
N ARG A 93 -5.47 -8.55 -11.64
CA ARG A 93 -5.69 -7.93 -12.95
C ARG A 93 -5.33 -8.85 -14.11
N GLU A 94 -4.22 -9.57 -14.03
CA GLU A 94 -3.82 -10.49 -15.11
C GLU A 94 -4.93 -11.53 -15.36
N ILE A 95 -5.60 -11.98 -14.30
CA ILE A 95 -6.78 -12.86 -14.39
C ILE A 95 -7.93 -12.16 -15.13
N ALA A 96 -8.23 -10.89 -14.79
CA ALA A 96 -9.28 -10.13 -15.47
C ALA A 96 -8.99 -9.95 -16.97
N VAL A 97 -7.74 -9.65 -17.33
CA VAL A 97 -7.31 -9.50 -18.73
C VAL A 97 -7.43 -10.82 -19.47
N GLY A 98 -6.91 -11.90 -18.88
CA GLY A 98 -7.04 -13.25 -19.44
C GLY A 98 -8.50 -13.69 -19.62
N LEU A 99 -9.39 -13.28 -18.71
CA LEU A 99 -10.82 -13.57 -18.77
C LEU A 99 -11.49 -12.88 -19.96
N TYR A 100 -11.20 -11.60 -20.18
CA TYR A 100 -11.78 -10.81 -21.27
C TYR A 100 -11.14 -11.07 -22.63
N ALA A 101 -9.85 -11.43 -22.67
CA ALA A 101 -9.16 -11.80 -23.90
C ALA A 101 -9.55 -13.20 -24.43
N GLN A 102 -10.42 -13.94 -23.72
CA GLN A 102 -10.86 -15.31 -24.02
C GLN A 102 -9.72 -16.31 -24.28
N LYS A 103 -8.52 -16.07 -23.76
CA LYS A 103 -7.34 -16.93 -23.97
C LYS A 103 -7.27 -18.02 -22.89
N PHE A 104 -8.26 -18.91 -22.85
CA PHE A 104 -8.30 -20.01 -21.89
C PHE A 104 -7.58 -21.25 -22.42
N GLY A 105 -6.25 -21.20 -22.44
CA GLY A 105 -5.46 -22.42 -22.46
C GLY A 105 -5.50 -23.09 -21.08
N TYR A 106 -5.62 -24.42 -21.03
CA TYR A 106 -5.50 -25.18 -19.77
C TYR A 106 -4.20 -24.83 -19.03
N GLU A 107 -3.11 -24.64 -19.78
CA GLU A 107 -1.81 -24.23 -19.23
C GLU A 107 -1.82 -22.85 -18.57
N PHE A 108 -2.57 -21.89 -19.11
CA PHE A 108 -2.66 -20.53 -18.57
C PHE A 108 -3.38 -20.53 -17.21
N ILE A 109 -4.49 -21.27 -17.11
CA ILE A 109 -5.27 -21.40 -15.87
C ILE A 109 -4.47 -22.14 -14.80
N LEU A 110 -3.73 -23.19 -15.19
CA LEU A 110 -2.87 -23.94 -14.27
C LEU A 110 -1.74 -23.05 -13.75
N SER A 111 -1.08 -22.30 -14.63
CA SER A 111 -0.02 -21.35 -14.28
C SER A 111 -0.51 -20.27 -13.31
N LEU A 112 -1.67 -19.66 -13.58
CA LEU A 112 -2.28 -18.67 -12.69
C LEU A 112 -2.68 -19.27 -11.33
N SER A 113 -3.20 -20.50 -11.33
CA SER A 113 -3.59 -21.19 -10.10
C SER A 113 -2.37 -21.47 -9.20
N VAL A 114 -1.26 -21.93 -9.79
CA VAL A 114 0.00 -22.16 -9.07
C VAL A 114 0.57 -20.84 -8.56
N LEU A 115 0.58 -19.80 -9.40
CA LEU A 115 1.05 -18.46 -9.01
C LEU A 115 0.26 -17.91 -7.82
N LEU A 116 -1.08 -17.96 -7.88
CA LEU A 116 -1.94 -17.54 -6.78
C LEU A 116 -1.73 -18.35 -5.51
N LEU A 117 -1.53 -19.66 -5.62
CA LEU A 117 -1.25 -20.53 -4.47
C LEU A 117 0.06 -20.14 -3.80
N VAL A 118 1.12 -19.91 -4.57
CA VAL A 118 2.42 -19.46 -4.04
C VAL A 118 2.30 -18.08 -3.38
N LEU A 119 1.64 -17.12 -4.04
CA LEU A 119 1.40 -15.79 -3.46
C LEU A 119 0.59 -15.85 -2.17
N GLY A 120 -0.45 -16.70 -2.13
CA GLY A 120 -1.28 -16.92 -0.96
C GLY A 120 -0.49 -17.48 0.22
N ILE A 121 0.35 -18.49 -0.02
CA ILE A 121 1.25 -19.04 0.99
C ILE A 121 2.20 -17.95 1.50
N ILE A 122 2.85 -17.21 0.60
CA ILE A 122 3.74 -16.10 0.97
C ILE A 122 3.01 -15.07 1.82
N ARG A 123 1.76 -14.69 1.47
CA ARG A 123 0.96 -13.74 2.25
C ARG A 123 0.67 -14.27 3.65
N VAL A 124 0.24 -15.52 3.76
CA VAL A 124 -0.06 -16.14 5.07
C VAL A 124 1.19 -16.20 5.93
N LEU A 125 2.33 -16.59 5.36
CA LEU A 125 3.61 -16.60 6.05
C LEU A 125 4.05 -15.19 6.45
N ALA A 126 3.95 -14.22 5.54
CA ALA A 126 4.28 -12.82 5.83
C ALA A 126 3.41 -12.29 6.97
N VAL A 127 2.11 -12.57 7.01
CA VAL A 127 1.21 -12.13 8.10
C VAL A 127 1.50 -12.87 9.41
N LYS A 128 1.72 -14.19 9.38
CA LYS A 128 1.96 -15.01 10.58
C LYS A 128 3.34 -14.77 11.20
N TYR A 129 4.35 -14.56 10.37
CA TYR A 129 5.74 -14.39 10.79
C TYR A 129 6.20 -12.93 10.76
N SER A 130 5.35 -11.96 10.36
CA SER A 130 5.65 -10.53 10.49
C SER A 130 5.94 -10.24 11.96
N PRO A 131 7.20 -9.95 12.34
CA PRO A 131 7.57 -9.74 13.72
C PRO A 131 7.18 -8.30 14.08
N ALA A 132 5.88 -8.04 14.15
CA ALA A 132 5.35 -6.88 14.82
C ALA A 132 5.40 -7.14 16.32
N LYS A 133 6.60 -6.95 16.87
CA LYS A 133 6.92 -6.76 18.29
C LYS A 133 6.76 -8.02 19.14
N VAL A 134 7.91 -8.66 19.42
CA VAL A 134 8.11 -9.32 20.71
C VAL A 134 7.78 -8.28 21.78
N GLN A 135 6.60 -8.41 22.40
CA GLN A 135 6.34 -7.76 23.67
C GLN A 135 7.38 -8.32 24.64
N VAL A 136 8.31 -7.47 25.06
CA VAL A 136 9.13 -7.75 26.23
C VAL A 136 8.15 -8.04 27.38
N PRO A 137 8.21 -9.20 28.04
CA PRO A 137 7.34 -9.50 29.16
C PRO A 137 7.61 -8.46 30.25
N SER A 138 6.65 -7.58 30.51
CA SER A 138 6.64 -6.85 31.78
C SER A 138 6.46 -7.89 32.87
N THR A 139 7.55 -8.13 33.59
CA THR A 139 7.69 -8.89 34.83
C THR A 139 6.45 -8.81 35.73
N PRO A 140 6.03 -9.92 36.37
CA PRO A 140 4.93 -9.89 37.33
C PRO A 140 5.45 -9.26 38.63
N VAL A 141 5.19 -7.96 38.81
CA VAL A 141 5.37 -7.32 40.13
C VAL A 141 4.21 -7.79 41.01
N LYS A 142 4.51 -8.75 41.90
CA LYS A 142 3.78 -8.93 43.15
C LYS A 142 4.27 -7.86 44.13
N GLU A 143 3.38 -6.94 44.51
CA GLU A 143 3.43 -6.14 45.74
C GLU A 143 2.00 -5.57 45.91
N GLU A 144 1.16 -6.24 46.68
CA GLU A 144 0.92 -6.00 48.12
C GLU A 144 0.11 -4.70 48.41
N VAL A 145 -1.16 -4.91 48.75
CA VAL A 145 -1.99 -4.22 49.76
C VAL A 145 -2.18 -2.68 49.68
N LYS A 146 -3.45 -2.32 49.40
CA LYS A 146 -4.16 -1.03 49.66
C LYS A 146 -3.91 -0.54 51.10
N PRO A 147 -3.70 0.78 51.38
CA PRO A 147 -4.84 1.61 51.80
C PRO A 147 -4.78 3.11 51.43
N SER A 148 -5.93 3.62 50.98
CA SER A 148 -6.61 4.84 51.42
C SER A 148 -5.80 6.12 51.75
N LYS A 149 -5.89 7.13 50.87
CA LYS A 149 -5.91 8.58 51.17
C LYS A 149 -6.70 9.24 50.02
N THR A 150 -7.93 9.77 50.11
CA THR A 150 -8.62 10.54 51.15
C THR A 150 -7.67 11.53 51.81
N GLY A 151 -7.25 12.55 51.05
CA GLY A 151 -6.35 13.56 51.60
C GLY A 151 -5.92 14.69 50.66
N LEU A 152 -6.58 14.89 49.50
CA LEU A 152 -6.21 15.99 48.59
C LEU A 152 -7.27 17.09 48.46
N GLY A 153 -8.46 16.90 49.03
CA GLY A 153 -9.50 17.95 49.09
C GLY A 153 -9.34 18.93 50.25
N ALA A 154 -8.57 18.57 51.29
CA ALA A 154 -8.45 19.35 52.53
C ALA A 154 -7.32 20.39 52.52
N LEU A 155 -6.50 20.47 51.46
CA LEU A 155 -5.40 21.44 51.37
C LEU A 155 -5.69 22.67 50.51
N LEU A 156 -6.80 22.71 49.78
CA LEU A 156 -7.18 23.89 48.99
C LEU A 156 -8.03 24.92 49.77
N ASP A 157 -8.54 24.55 50.94
CA ASP A 157 -9.39 25.42 51.77
C ASP A 157 -8.60 26.36 52.70
N ARG A 158 -7.27 26.17 52.83
CA ARG A 158 -6.41 26.96 53.74
C ARG A 158 -5.78 28.21 53.12
N CYS A 159 -6.06 28.52 51.86
CA CYS A 159 -5.40 29.64 51.15
C CYS A 159 -6.21 30.94 51.13
N SER A 160 -7.29 31.05 51.93
CA SER A 160 -8.08 32.28 52.05
C SER A 160 -8.34 32.60 53.52
N SER A 161 -7.36 33.22 54.20
CA SER A 161 -7.55 34.06 55.40
C SER A 161 -6.26 34.85 55.69
N GLU A 162 -6.32 36.17 55.49
CA GLU A 162 -5.44 37.26 56.00
C GLU A 162 -5.19 37.16 57.53
N PRO A 163 -4.33 37.97 58.22
CA PRO A 163 -3.86 39.34 57.89
C PRO A 163 -2.39 39.69 58.25
N GLU A 164 -1.84 40.76 57.68
CA GLU A 164 -0.71 41.49 58.29
C GLU A 164 -1.14 42.92 58.61
N GLY A 165 -1.20 43.21 59.90
CA GLY A 165 -1.20 44.56 60.45
C GLY A 165 -0.09 44.65 61.49
N ASN A 166 0.85 45.57 61.28
CA ASN A 166 1.41 46.46 62.30
C ASN A 166 2.14 47.63 61.62
#